data_AF-A0A2V7Q1G6-F1
#
_entry.id   AF-A0A2V7Q1G6-F1
#
_cell.length_a   1.000
_cell.length_b   1.000
_cell.length_c   1.000
_cell.angle_alpha   90.00
_cell.angle_beta   90.00
_cell.angle_gamma   90.00
#
_symmetry.space_group_name_H-M   'P 1'
#
loop_
_entity.id
_entity.type
_entity.pdbx_description
1 polymer ?
#
loop_
_entity_poly.entity_id
_entity_poly.type
_entity_poly.pdbx_seq_one_letter_code
_entity_poly.pdbx_strand_id
1 'polypeptide(L)'
;MSDTFFSAAPHWIWFIILYFFVGGIAGGASLLAAVVDWFGGPEDRPVVRTGYNVAALGAIVSGALLTIDLGRPLRFWHMIFQSANFPAVMFKGWSPISFGAWGLLLFGLFAVLAALGGMAEEGRLHNPALRAVGGVVRGGLAKLVGGLAGLLGVFIAGYTGVLLTVTNRPVWADSPWLGALFVASGVSTGAAALILLAPRRGATEQSLARLSAFDTKALAVELLVLVLFIVSLGSVNRVWVSVWGLVLLVGVVGFGILAPLRLHLQRRPLASAAKLVLLGGFLLRLATIFVSEGIEHYRVTAGM
;
A
#
# COMPACT_ATOMS: atom_id res chain seq x y z
N MET A 1 18.50 1.45 27.36
CA MET A 1 18.47 1.03 25.95
C MET A 1 17.20 0.22 25.76
N SER A 2 16.55 0.25 24.59
CA SER A 2 15.38 -0.62 24.39
C SER A 2 15.83 -2.09 24.34
N ASP A 3 15.03 -2.98 24.92
CA ASP A 3 15.32 -4.42 24.96
C ASP A 3 15.33 -5.06 23.55
N THR A 4 14.86 -4.32 22.55
CA THR A 4 14.78 -4.72 21.14
C THR A 4 16.12 -4.74 20.41
N PHE A 5 17.20 -4.21 21.00
CA PHE A 5 18.51 -4.21 20.33
C PHE A 5 19.06 -5.63 20.07
N PHE A 6 18.68 -6.66 20.84
CA PHE A 6 19.27 -8.01 20.81
C PHE A 6 18.76 -8.98 19.73
N SER A 7 18.16 -8.49 18.63
CA SER A 7 17.67 -9.36 17.53
C SER A 7 18.60 -9.36 16.30
N ALA A 8 18.65 -10.46 15.53
CA ALA A 8 19.37 -10.59 14.24
C ALA A 8 18.51 -10.14 13.05
N ALA A 9 19.08 -9.35 12.11
CA ALA A 9 18.28 -8.68 11.07
C ALA A 9 17.51 -9.71 10.24
N PRO A 10 16.18 -9.52 10.03
CA PRO A 10 15.47 -10.41 9.13
C PRO A 10 16.13 -10.29 7.75
N HIS A 11 16.41 -11.42 7.10
CA HIS A 11 16.98 -11.47 5.74
C HIS A 11 15.94 -11.08 4.68
N TRP A 12 15.19 -10.00 4.92
CA TRP A 12 14.14 -9.54 4.03
C TRP A 12 14.78 -9.00 2.75
N ILE A 13 14.44 -9.65 1.65
CA ILE A 13 14.94 -9.32 0.33
C ILE A 13 14.19 -8.08 -0.18
N TRP A 14 14.67 -7.46 -1.26
CA TRP A 14 13.96 -6.47 -2.08
C TRP A 14 12.47 -6.80 -2.35
N PHE A 15 12.06 -8.07 -2.29
CA PHE A 15 10.68 -8.50 -2.45
C PHE A 15 9.72 -7.90 -1.41
N ILE A 16 10.11 -7.78 -0.13
CA ILE A 16 9.20 -7.24 0.90
C ILE A 16 8.91 -5.75 0.66
N ILE A 17 9.92 -5.00 0.23
CA ILE A 17 9.80 -3.55 -0.04
C ILE A 17 8.86 -3.34 -1.23
N LEU A 18 9.05 -4.13 -2.29
CA LEU A 18 8.18 -4.10 -3.46
C LEU A 18 6.76 -4.54 -3.10
N TYR A 19 6.60 -5.57 -2.25
CA TYR A 19 5.29 -5.99 -1.75
C TYR A 19 4.59 -4.86 -0.97
N PHE A 20 5.26 -4.20 -0.02
CA PHE A 20 4.67 -3.11 0.76
C PHE A 20 4.34 -1.90 -0.12
N PHE A 21 5.16 -1.62 -1.12
CA PHE A 21 4.93 -0.51 -2.05
C PHE A 21 3.77 -0.78 -3.00
N VAL A 22 3.79 -1.92 -3.70
CA VAL A 22 2.73 -2.32 -4.65
C VAL A 22 1.41 -2.58 -3.90
N GLY A 23 1.46 -3.22 -2.74
CA GLY A 23 0.30 -3.43 -1.88
C GLY A 23 -0.29 -2.12 -1.35
N GLY A 24 0.55 -1.15 -1.00
CA GLY A 24 0.12 0.20 -0.63
C GLY A 24 -0.58 0.93 -1.78
N ILE A 25 -0.01 0.91 -2.98
CA ILE A 25 -0.64 1.47 -4.19
C ILE A 25 -1.98 0.79 -4.47
N ALA A 26 -2.03 -0.54 -4.40
CA ALA A 26 -3.22 -1.33 -4.64
C ALA A 26 -4.33 -0.97 -3.65
N GLY A 27 -4.01 -0.91 -2.35
CA GLY A 27 -4.93 -0.56 -1.29
C GLY A 27 -5.45 0.87 -1.40
N GLY A 28 -4.56 1.83 -1.62
CA GLY A 28 -4.92 3.23 -1.82
C GLY A 28 -5.77 3.47 -3.07
N ALA A 29 -5.40 2.86 -4.20
CA ALA A 29 -6.17 2.96 -5.44
C ALA A 29 -7.56 2.31 -5.29
N SER A 30 -7.66 1.20 -4.57
CA SER A 30 -8.95 0.54 -4.27
C SER A 30 -9.84 1.41 -3.39
N LEU A 31 -9.29 2.00 -2.32
CA LEU A 31 -10.03 2.93 -1.46
C LEU A 31 -10.55 4.12 -2.26
N LEU A 32 -9.68 4.75 -3.06
CA LEU A 32 -10.06 5.92 -3.87
C LEU A 32 -11.13 5.56 -4.89
N ALA A 33 -10.98 4.43 -5.58
CA ALA A 33 -11.99 3.94 -6.50
C ALA A 33 -13.33 3.73 -5.79
N ALA A 34 -13.33 3.11 -4.60
CA ALA A 34 -14.54 2.90 -3.82
C ALA A 34 -15.19 4.23 -3.40
N VAL A 35 -14.42 5.19 -2.88
CA VAL A 35 -14.94 6.51 -2.50
C VAL A 35 -15.55 7.22 -3.70
N VAL A 36 -14.87 7.22 -4.85
CA VAL A 36 -15.37 7.85 -6.07
C VAL A 36 -16.59 7.11 -6.65
N ASP A 37 -16.67 5.79 -6.54
CA ASP A 37 -17.82 5.01 -7.02
C ASP A 37 -19.09 5.21 -6.17
N TRP A 38 -18.91 5.50 -4.87
CA TRP A 38 -20.00 5.77 -3.94
C TRP A 38 -20.49 7.22 -3.98
N PHE A 39 -19.58 8.19 -4.11
CA PHE A 39 -19.89 9.62 -4.00
C PHE A 39 -19.73 10.43 -5.29
N GLY A 40 -19.06 9.87 -6.30
CA GLY A 40 -18.76 10.55 -7.57
C GLY A 40 -19.86 10.43 -8.61
N GLY A 41 -19.64 11.13 -9.73
CA GLY A 41 -20.56 11.17 -10.86
C GLY A 41 -20.23 10.16 -11.97
N PRO A 42 -21.08 10.04 -13.00
CA PRO A 42 -20.81 9.22 -14.18
C PRO A 42 -19.49 9.60 -14.89
N GLU A 43 -19.11 10.87 -14.84
CA GLU A 43 -17.85 11.42 -15.37
C GLU A 43 -16.59 10.81 -14.73
N ASP A 44 -16.68 10.32 -13.49
CA ASP A 44 -15.55 9.78 -12.74
C ASP A 44 -15.37 8.27 -12.94
N ARG A 45 -16.25 7.62 -13.72
CA ARG A 45 -16.20 6.19 -14.03
C ARG A 45 -14.83 5.71 -14.55
N PRO A 46 -14.12 6.44 -15.43
CA PRO A 46 -12.77 6.06 -15.84
C PRO A 46 -11.78 5.93 -14.68
N VAL A 47 -11.88 6.80 -13.66
CA VAL A 47 -11.01 6.78 -12.47
C VAL A 47 -11.32 5.54 -11.62
N VAL A 48 -12.61 5.27 -11.37
CA VAL A 48 -13.07 4.08 -10.62
C VAL A 48 -12.55 2.79 -11.28
N ARG A 49 -12.75 2.64 -12.58
CA ARG A 49 -12.32 1.45 -13.32
C ARG A 49 -10.80 1.32 -13.35
N THR A 50 -10.08 2.43 -13.45
CA THR A 50 -8.61 2.42 -13.35
C THR A 50 -8.17 1.95 -11.97
N GLY A 51 -8.81 2.43 -10.90
CA GLY A 51 -8.42 2.10 -9.53
C GLY A 51 -8.69 0.65 -9.16
N TYR A 52 -9.84 0.09 -9.55
CA TYR A 52 -10.08 -1.35 -9.35
C TYR A 52 -9.11 -2.22 -10.17
N ASN A 53 -8.73 -1.81 -11.39
CA ASN A 53 -7.73 -2.53 -12.18
C ASN A 53 -6.32 -2.46 -11.54
N VAL A 54 -5.92 -1.29 -11.05
CA VAL A 54 -4.66 -1.11 -10.32
C VAL A 54 -4.66 -1.95 -9.04
N ALA A 55 -5.78 -1.96 -8.31
CA ALA A 55 -5.95 -2.77 -7.11
C ALA A 55 -5.83 -4.27 -7.42
N ALA A 56 -6.51 -4.76 -8.45
CA ALA A 56 -6.48 -6.16 -8.84
C ALA A 56 -5.07 -6.60 -9.26
N LEU A 57 -4.43 -5.84 -10.16
CA LEU A 57 -3.06 -6.12 -10.61
C LEU A 57 -2.07 -6.03 -9.45
N GLY A 58 -2.19 -5.00 -8.61
CA GLY A 58 -1.34 -4.81 -7.45
C GLY A 58 -1.51 -5.92 -6.42
N ALA A 59 -2.73 -6.43 -6.19
CA ALA A 59 -2.99 -7.57 -5.32
C ALA A 59 -2.33 -8.86 -5.85
N ILE A 60 -2.44 -9.13 -7.16
CA ILE A 60 -1.82 -10.29 -7.80
C ILE A 60 -0.30 -10.22 -7.70
N VAL A 61 0.29 -9.08 -8.05
CA VAL A 61 1.74 -8.86 -7.97
C VAL A 61 2.22 -8.95 -6.52
N SER A 62 1.49 -8.36 -5.58
CA SER A 62 1.78 -8.44 -4.14
C SER A 62 1.75 -9.87 -3.63
N GLY A 63 0.72 -10.64 -3.98
CA GLY A 63 0.61 -12.05 -3.63
C GLY A 63 1.75 -12.89 -4.21
N ALA A 64 2.15 -12.62 -5.46
CA ALA A 64 3.27 -13.30 -6.10
C ALA A 64 4.62 -12.97 -5.41
N LEU A 65 4.89 -11.69 -5.16
CA LEU A 65 6.09 -11.23 -4.45
C LEU A 65 6.19 -11.86 -3.07
N LEU A 66 5.10 -11.82 -2.29
CA LEU A 66 5.07 -12.43 -0.96
C LEU A 66 5.25 -13.95 -1.02
N THR A 67 4.64 -14.63 -1.99
CA THR A 67 4.77 -16.08 -2.16
C THR A 67 6.20 -16.50 -2.51
N ILE A 68 6.91 -15.70 -3.30
CA ILE A 68 8.32 -15.93 -3.63
C ILE A 68 9.20 -15.66 -2.40
N ASP A 69 8.92 -14.58 -1.65
CA ASP A 69 9.65 -14.18 -0.45
C ASP A 69 9.64 -15.26 0.65
N LEU A 70 8.58 -16.09 0.72
CA LEU A 70 8.50 -17.24 1.62
C LEU A 70 9.57 -18.34 1.37
N GLY A 71 10.32 -18.28 0.26
CA GLY A 71 11.40 -19.21 -0.09
C GLY A 71 10.94 -20.61 -0.54
N ARG A 72 9.68 -21.00 -0.30
CA ARG A 72 9.07 -22.25 -0.77
C ARG A 72 7.69 -21.98 -1.40
N PRO A 73 7.62 -21.34 -2.58
CA PRO A 73 6.38 -20.82 -3.16
C PRO A 73 5.32 -21.90 -3.38
N LEU A 74 5.72 -23.12 -3.77
CA LEU A 74 4.80 -24.25 -3.98
C LEU A 74 4.08 -24.70 -2.71
N ARG A 75 4.51 -24.25 -1.52
CA ARG A 75 3.88 -24.59 -0.24
C ARG A 75 2.92 -23.51 0.27
N PHE A 76 2.76 -22.38 -0.44
CA PHE A 76 1.89 -21.28 0.00
C PHE A 76 0.47 -21.73 0.36
N TRP A 77 -0.08 -22.73 -0.34
CA TRP A 77 -1.42 -23.25 -0.05
C TRP A 77 -1.60 -23.74 1.40
N HIS A 78 -0.52 -24.12 2.11
CA HIS A 78 -0.55 -24.47 3.54
C HIS A 78 -0.86 -23.27 4.46
N MET A 79 -0.73 -22.04 3.96
CA MET A 79 -1.15 -20.84 4.69
C MET A 79 -2.67 -20.68 4.67
N ILE A 80 -3.34 -21.27 3.70
CA ILE A 80 -4.80 -21.18 3.49
C ILE A 80 -5.51 -22.46 3.94
N PHE A 81 -4.92 -23.63 3.69
CA PHE A 81 -5.50 -24.92 4.03
C PHE A 81 -4.63 -25.72 4.99
N GLN A 82 -5.27 -26.52 5.83
CA GLN A 82 -4.62 -27.50 6.68
C GLN A 82 -4.27 -28.74 5.85
N SER A 83 -2.99 -29.05 5.71
CA SER A 83 -2.54 -30.24 4.95
C SER A 83 -3.01 -31.54 5.57
N ALA A 84 -3.11 -31.63 6.89
CA ALA A 84 -3.56 -32.83 7.60
C ALA A 84 -5.07 -33.11 7.45
N ASN A 85 -5.87 -32.06 7.26
CA ASN A 85 -7.34 -32.13 7.26
C ASN A 85 -7.93 -31.46 6.00
N PHE A 86 -7.33 -31.67 4.82
CA PHE A 86 -7.80 -30.98 3.60
C PHE A 86 -9.27 -31.33 3.29
N PRO A 87 -10.18 -30.35 3.05
CA PRO A 87 -9.96 -28.94 2.73
C PRO A 87 -10.17 -27.94 3.90
N ALA A 88 -9.96 -28.34 5.16
CA ALA A 88 -10.12 -27.45 6.32
C ALA A 88 -9.23 -26.21 6.22
N VAL A 89 -9.77 -25.08 6.65
CA VAL A 89 -9.11 -23.76 6.59
C VAL A 89 -8.03 -23.63 7.67
N MET A 90 -6.88 -23.09 7.29
CA MET A 90 -5.79 -22.71 8.20
C MET A 90 -5.94 -21.24 8.60
N PHE A 91 -6.47 -20.98 9.80
CA PHE A 91 -6.54 -19.64 10.37
C PHE A 91 -5.98 -19.63 11.79
N LYS A 92 -4.94 -18.81 12.03
CA LYS A 92 -4.29 -18.67 13.33
C LYS A 92 -4.51 -17.24 13.82
N GLY A 93 -5.54 -17.03 14.63
CA GLY A 93 -5.93 -15.70 15.15
C GLY A 93 -4.89 -15.03 16.07
N TRP A 94 -3.83 -15.74 16.47
CA TRP A 94 -2.71 -15.17 17.23
C TRP A 94 -1.49 -14.84 16.35
N SER A 95 -1.53 -15.18 15.06
CA SER A 95 -0.42 -14.95 14.13
C SER A 95 -0.76 -13.78 13.20
N PRO A 96 -0.04 -12.65 13.29
CA PRO A 96 -0.18 -11.55 12.35
C PRO A 96 -0.11 -12.03 10.91
N ILE A 97 0.91 -12.83 10.57
CA ILE A 97 1.11 -13.36 9.21
C ILE A 97 -0.11 -14.14 8.69
N SER A 98 -0.83 -14.87 9.55
CA SER A 98 -2.07 -15.55 9.15
C SER A 98 -3.18 -14.54 8.80
N PHE A 99 -3.36 -13.49 9.61
CA PHE A 99 -4.27 -12.38 9.25
C PHE A 99 -3.89 -11.71 7.93
N GLY A 100 -2.60 -11.45 7.71
CA GLY A 100 -2.10 -10.87 6.47
C GLY A 100 -2.41 -11.72 5.24
N ALA A 101 -2.20 -13.03 5.32
CA ALA A 101 -2.48 -13.96 4.22
C ALA A 101 -3.97 -13.98 3.84
N TRP A 102 -4.85 -14.07 4.84
CA TRP A 102 -6.30 -14.02 4.61
C TRP A 102 -6.79 -12.66 4.12
N GLY A 103 -6.26 -11.58 4.70
CA GLY A 103 -6.55 -10.23 4.26
C GLY A 103 -6.15 -10.02 2.79
N LEU A 104 -4.98 -10.49 2.38
CA LEU A 104 -4.49 -10.34 1.02
C LEU A 104 -5.29 -11.18 0.03
N LEU A 105 -5.68 -12.40 0.43
CA LEU A 105 -6.54 -13.26 -0.36
C LEU A 105 -7.92 -12.63 -0.58
N LEU A 106 -8.57 -12.15 0.50
CA LEU A 106 -9.88 -11.50 0.42
C LEU A 106 -9.79 -10.19 -0.37
N PHE A 107 -8.78 -9.36 -0.10
CA PHE A 107 -8.54 -8.14 -0.87
C PHE A 107 -8.39 -8.44 -2.36
N GLY A 108 -7.54 -9.43 -2.70
CA GLY A 108 -7.34 -9.86 -4.09
C GLY A 108 -8.63 -10.35 -4.75
N LEU A 109 -9.44 -11.15 -4.04
CA LEU A 109 -10.73 -11.62 -4.52
C LEU A 109 -11.66 -10.45 -4.86
N PHE A 110 -11.91 -9.54 -3.91
CA PHE A 110 -12.83 -8.42 -4.12
C PHE A 110 -12.29 -7.41 -5.15
N ALA A 111 -10.98 -7.15 -5.16
CA ALA A 111 -10.35 -6.28 -6.15
C ALA A 111 -10.49 -6.84 -7.58
N VAL A 112 -10.27 -8.15 -7.77
CA VAL A 112 -10.45 -8.82 -9.07
C VAL A 112 -11.93 -8.80 -9.48
N LEU A 113 -12.86 -9.07 -8.56
CA LEU A 113 -14.30 -9.00 -8.86
C LEU A 113 -14.73 -7.58 -9.26
N ALA A 114 -14.25 -6.54 -8.56
CA ALA A 114 -14.51 -5.15 -8.91
C ALA A 114 -13.93 -4.77 -10.28
N ALA A 115 -12.71 -5.23 -10.58
CA ALA A 115 -12.07 -5.03 -11.88
C ALA A 115 -12.84 -5.72 -13.01
N LEU A 116 -13.26 -6.98 -12.81
CA LEU A 116 -14.06 -7.74 -13.78
C LEU A 116 -15.43 -7.08 -14.02
N GLY A 117 -16.09 -6.59 -12.97
CA GLY A 117 -17.33 -5.79 -13.11
C GLY A 117 -17.11 -4.56 -14.00
N GLY A 118 -16.07 -3.78 -13.72
CA GLY A 118 -15.72 -2.61 -14.54
C GLY A 118 -15.35 -2.96 -15.99
N MET A 119 -14.63 -4.07 -16.22
CA MET A 119 -14.28 -4.52 -17.58
C MET A 119 -15.49 -5.09 -18.35
N ALA A 120 -16.46 -5.67 -17.65
CA ALA A 120 -17.72 -6.14 -18.23
C ALA A 120 -18.58 -4.97 -18.70
N GLU A 121 -18.60 -3.86 -17.95
CA GLU A 121 -19.26 -2.61 -18.37
C GLU A 121 -18.58 -1.97 -19.59
N GLU A 122 -17.24 -2.03 -19.67
CA GLU A 122 -16.48 -1.54 -20.83
C GLU A 122 -16.61 -2.44 -22.07
N GLY A 123 -17.23 -3.62 -21.95
CA GLY A 123 -17.31 -4.59 -23.05
C GLY A 123 -15.96 -5.23 -23.43
N ARG A 124 -14.94 -5.13 -22.56
CA ARG A 124 -13.56 -5.58 -22.84
C ARG A 124 -13.29 -7.05 -22.54
N LEU A 125 -14.26 -7.75 -21.96
CA LEU A 125 -14.13 -9.17 -21.63
C LEU A 125 -14.52 -10.02 -22.84
N HIS A 126 -13.52 -10.59 -23.52
CA HIS A 126 -13.73 -11.53 -24.62
C HIS A 126 -14.07 -12.95 -24.13
N ASN A 127 -13.52 -13.37 -22.98
CA ASN A 127 -13.77 -14.69 -22.41
C ASN A 127 -15.20 -14.77 -21.81
N PRO A 128 -16.04 -15.73 -22.23
CA PRO A 128 -17.42 -15.84 -21.77
C PRO A 128 -17.54 -16.11 -20.27
N ALA A 129 -16.62 -16.87 -19.67
CA ALA A 129 -16.66 -17.16 -18.23
C ALA A 129 -16.36 -15.90 -17.40
N LEU A 130 -15.32 -15.14 -17.76
CA LEU A 130 -15.01 -13.88 -17.08
C LEU A 130 -16.11 -12.84 -17.28
N ARG A 131 -16.73 -12.81 -18.47
CA ARG A 131 -17.87 -11.94 -18.75
C ARG A 131 -19.09 -12.32 -17.91
N ALA A 132 -19.34 -13.61 -17.67
CA ALA A 132 -20.43 -14.05 -16.79
C ALA A 132 -20.19 -13.57 -15.34
N VAL A 133 -18.97 -13.77 -14.82
CA VAL A 133 -18.60 -13.30 -13.47
C VAL A 133 -18.71 -11.78 -13.36
N GLY A 134 -18.10 -11.02 -14.27
CA GLY A 134 -18.21 -9.56 -14.29
C GLY A 134 -19.64 -9.07 -14.56
N GLY A 135 -20.45 -9.86 -15.26
CA GLY A 135 -21.87 -9.60 -15.50
C GLY A 135 -22.73 -9.69 -14.24
N VAL A 136 -22.35 -10.54 -13.28
CA VAL A 136 -23.00 -10.63 -11.96
C VAL A 136 -22.67 -9.40 -11.11
N VAL A 137 -21.43 -8.92 -11.18
CA VAL A 137 -20.95 -7.75 -10.41
C VAL A 137 -21.40 -6.44 -11.08
N ARG A 138 -22.70 -6.12 -10.96
CA ARG A 138 -23.32 -4.91 -11.53
C ARG A 138 -24.18 -4.18 -10.50
N GLY A 139 -24.45 -2.89 -10.76
CA GLY A 139 -25.37 -2.07 -9.96
C GLY A 139 -24.98 -2.04 -8.47
N GLY A 140 -25.92 -2.36 -7.59
CA GLY A 140 -25.69 -2.37 -6.14
C GLY A 140 -24.61 -3.36 -5.70
N LEU A 141 -24.52 -4.54 -6.33
CA LEU A 141 -23.49 -5.52 -5.99
C LEU A 141 -22.08 -5.03 -6.35
N ALA A 142 -21.93 -4.32 -7.47
CA ALA A 142 -20.66 -3.69 -7.84
C ALA A 142 -20.20 -2.67 -6.78
N LYS A 143 -21.13 -1.85 -6.26
CA LYS A 143 -20.83 -0.91 -5.17
C LYS A 143 -20.42 -1.60 -3.88
N LEU A 144 -21.11 -2.69 -3.51
CA LEU A 144 -20.75 -3.48 -2.32
C LEU A 144 -19.38 -4.16 -2.48
N VAL A 145 -19.13 -4.82 -3.61
CA VAL A 145 -17.84 -5.46 -3.92
C VAL A 145 -16.71 -4.44 -3.92
N GLY A 146 -16.92 -3.29 -4.56
CA GLY A 146 -15.97 -2.18 -4.58
C GLY A 146 -15.71 -1.59 -3.19
N GLY A 147 -16.76 -1.40 -2.39
CA GLY A 147 -16.65 -0.95 -1.00
C GLY A 147 -15.86 -1.91 -0.12
N LEU A 148 -16.12 -3.21 -0.23
CA LEU A 148 -15.37 -4.26 0.47
C LEU A 148 -13.91 -4.30 0.01
N ALA A 149 -13.65 -4.17 -1.30
CA ALA A 149 -12.30 -4.06 -1.83
C ALA A 149 -11.56 -2.84 -1.24
N GLY A 150 -12.23 -1.68 -1.16
CA GLY A 150 -11.66 -0.47 -0.58
C GLY A 150 -11.33 -0.62 0.91
N LEU A 151 -12.23 -1.19 1.71
CA LEU A 151 -12.00 -1.44 3.14
C LEU A 151 -10.84 -2.43 3.36
N LEU A 152 -10.82 -3.54 2.61
CA LEU A 152 -9.72 -4.50 2.66
C LEU A 152 -8.42 -3.90 2.12
N GLY A 153 -8.50 -2.96 1.18
CA GLY A 153 -7.37 -2.21 0.67
C GLY A 153 -6.72 -1.34 1.75
N VAL A 154 -7.52 -0.64 2.57
CA VAL A 154 -7.03 0.09 3.75
C VAL A 154 -6.39 -0.85 4.75
N PHE A 155 -7.03 -2.00 5.00
CA PHE A 155 -6.46 -3.03 5.86
C PHE A 155 -5.07 -3.45 5.35
N ILE A 156 -4.90 -3.80 4.07
CA ILE A 156 -3.60 -4.22 3.52
C ILE A 156 -2.56 -3.09 3.56
N ALA A 157 -2.95 -1.86 3.25
CA ALA A 157 -2.06 -0.71 3.31
C ALA A 157 -1.54 -0.47 4.75
N GLY A 158 -2.38 -0.62 5.77
CA GLY A 158 -1.97 -0.38 7.16
C GLY A 158 -1.38 -1.59 7.89
N TYR A 159 -1.94 -2.77 7.65
CA TYR A 159 -1.55 -4.02 8.32
C TYR A 159 -0.06 -4.33 8.11
N THR A 160 0.49 -4.02 6.93
CA THR A 160 1.92 -4.21 6.66
C THR A 160 2.81 -3.32 7.55
N GLY A 161 2.36 -2.12 7.89
CA GLY A 161 3.02 -1.26 8.88
C GLY A 161 2.86 -1.77 10.31
N VAL A 162 1.68 -2.29 10.68
CA VAL A 162 1.44 -2.91 12.00
C VAL A 162 2.23 -4.21 12.17
N LEU A 163 2.44 -4.96 11.09
CA LEU A 163 3.25 -6.18 11.10
C LEU A 163 4.69 -5.88 11.53
N LEU A 164 5.23 -4.72 11.19
CA LEU A 164 6.55 -4.26 11.65
C LEU A 164 6.54 -3.99 13.16
N THR A 165 5.48 -3.37 13.70
CA THR A 165 5.43 -2.97 15.12
C THR A 165 5.34 -4.15 16.07
N VAL A 166 4.90 -5.32 15.60
CA VAL A 166 4.84 -6.55 16.42
C VAL A 166 6.13 -7.37 16.36
N THR A 167 7.20 -6.83 15.78
CA THR A 167 8.54 -7.44 15.79
C THR A 167 9.41 -6.81 16.87
N ASN A 168 10.40 -7.55 17.40
CA ASN A 168 11.34 -7.05 18.42
C ASN A 168 12.48 -6.21 17.83
N ARG A 169 12.17 -5.30 16.90
CA ARG A 169 13.14 -4.45 16.22
C ARG A 169 13.04 -3.01 16.73
N PRO A 170 14.16 -2.36 17.11
CA PRO A 170 14.11 -0.96 17.50
C PRO A 170 13.63 -0.11 16.31
N VAL A 171 12.97 1.02 16.58
CA VAL A 171 12.24 1.86 15.61
C VAL A 171 10.91 1.26 15.15
N TRP A 172 10.83 -0.04 14.89
CA TRP A 172 9.57 -0.68 14.48
C TRP A 172 8.66 -0.93 15.67
N ALA A 173 9.16 -1.64 16.69
CA ALA A 173 8.39 -2.00 17.89
C ALA A 173 7.90 -0.77 18.66
N ASP A 174 8.75 0.26 18.71
CA ASP A 174 8.56 1.43 19.56
C ASP A 174 7.67 2.50 18.90
N SER A 175 7.10 2.22 17.73
CA SER A 175 6.33 3.19 16.96
C SER A 175 4.90 2.71 16.64
N PRO A 176 3.87 3.18 17.35
CA PRO A 176 2.47 2.84 17.04
C PRO A 176 1.97 3.46 15.73
N TRP A 177 2.67 4.47 15.18
CA TRP A 177 2.21 5.25 14.03
C TRP A 177 2.50 4.63 12.66
N LEU A 178 3.28 3.54 12.59
CA LEU A 178 3.72 2.95 11.32
C LEU A 178 2.54 2.49 10.45
N GLY A 179 1.52 1.88 11.05
CA GLY A 179 0.32 1.49 10.31
C GLY A 179 -0.40 2.68 9.68
N ALA A 180 -0.59 3.76 10.46
CA ALA A 180 -1.23 4.98 9.96
C ALA A 180 -0.41 5.66 8.85
N LEU A 181 0.91 5.70 9.01
CA LEU A 181 1.82 6.26 8.03
C LEU A 181 1.76 5.50 6.70
N PHE A 182 1.72 4.17 6.76
CA PHE A 182 1.62 3.33 5.57
C PHE A 182 0.27 3.46 4.87
N VAL A 183 -0.84 3.62 5.63
CA VAL A 183 -2.15 3.95 5.04
C VAL A 183 -2.09 5.29 4.33
N ALA A 184 -1.66 6.35 5.01
CA ALA A 184 -1.60 7.70 4.44
C ALA A 184 -0.77 7.72 3.15
N SER A 185 0.42 7.13 3.21
CA SER A 185 1.31 7.03 2.05
C SER A 185 0.79 6.10 0.96
N GLY A 186 0.10 5.02 1.32
CA GLY A 186 -0.59 4.13 0.37
C GLY A 186 -1.70 4.86 -0.40
N VAL A 187 -2.45 5.71 0.30
CA VAL A 187 -3.49 6.55 -0.31
C VAL A 187 -2.87 7.60 -1.25
N SER A 188 -1.81 8.31 -0.85
CA SER A 188 -1.09 9.27 -1.71
C SER A 188 -0.51 8.58 -2.96
N THR A 189 0.17 7.45 -2.79
CA THR A 189 0.74 6.69 -3.92
C THR A 189 -0.33 6.07 -4.83
N GLY A 190 -1.47 5.65 -4.27
CA GLY A 190 -2.64 5.22 -5.03
C GLY A 190 -3.25 6.35 -5.86
N ALA A 191 -3.38 7.55 -5.28
CA ALA A 191 -3.85 8.74 -6.00
C ALA A 191 -2.90 9.11 -7.14
N ALA A 192 -1.59 9.12 -6.87
CA ALA A 192 -0.57 9.36 -7.87
C ALA A 192 -0.60 8.35 -9.02
N ALA A 193 -0.80 7.06 -8.74
CA ALA A 193 -0.96 6.03 -9.76
C ALA A 193 -2.21 6.27 -10.63
N LEU A 194 -3.32 6.67 -10.01
CA LEU A 194 -4.56 7.02 -10.71
C LEU A 194 -4.39 8.26 -11.59
N ILE A 195 -3.72 9.31 -11.11
CA ILE A 195 -3.42 10.53 -11.90
C ILE A 195 -2.64 10.19 -13.18
N LEU A 196 -1.72 9.22 -13.12
CA LEU A 196 -0.91 8.81 -14.27
C LEU A 196 -1.64 7.87 -15.24
N LEU A 197 -2.51 7.00 -14.73
CA LEU A 197 -3.11 5.91 -15.51
C LEU A 197 -4.53 6.20 -16.01
N ALA A 198 -5.32 6.95 -15.25
CA ALA A 198 -6.71 7.27 -15.58
C ALA A 198 -6.89 8.13 -16.85
N PRO A 199 -5.98 9.04 -17.24
CA PRO A 199 -6.10 9.79 -18.49
C PRO A 199 -6.17 8.87 -19.73
N ARG A 200 -5.43 7.76 -19.73
CA ARG A 200 -5.45 6.76 -20.83
C ARG A 200 -6.78 6.02 -20.96
N ARG A 201 -7.66 6.16 -19.96
CA ARG A 201 -8.99 5.55 -19.89
C ARG A 201 -10.11 6.58 -20.10
N GLY A 202 -9.77 7.83 -20.43
CA GLY A 202 -10.74 8.91 -20.69
C GLY A 202 -11.16 9.68 -19.44
N ALA A 203 -10.38 9.67 -18.36
CA ALA A 203 -10.66 10.52 -17.19
C ALA A 203 -10.61 12.00 -17.58
N THR A 204 -11.63 12.75 -17.16
CA THR A 204 -11.72 14.20 -17.43
C THR A 204 -10.73 14.99 -16.59
N GLU A 205 -10.38 16.20 -17.04
CA GLU A 205 -9.54 17.12 -16.25
C GLU A 205 -10.18 17.45 -14.89
N GLN A 206 -11.52 17.52 -14.83
CA GLN A 206 -12.24 17.78 -13.58
C GLN A 206 -12.10 16.62 -12.59
N SER A 207 -12.21 15.37 -13.06
CA SER A 207 -11.98 14.17 -12.23
C SER A 207 -10.55 14.13 -11.69
N LEU A 208 -9.57 14.49 -12.54
CA LEU A 208 -8.16 14.55 -12.15
C LEU A 208 -7.89 15.70 -11.16
N ALA A 209 -8.56 16.84 -11.30
CA ALA A 209 -8.47 17.95 -10.36
C ALA A 209 -9.04 17.58 -8.98
N ARG A 210 -10.18 16.88 -8.93
CA ARG A 210 -10.75 16.34 -7.68
C ARG A 210 -9.77 15.36 -7.02
N LEU A 211 -9.16 14.48 -7.80
CA LEU A 211 -8.17 13.51 -7.32
C LEU A 211 -6.90 14.19 -6.81
N SER A 212 -6.40 15.22 -7.50
CA SER A 212 -5.25 16.04 -7.06
C SER A 212 -5.55 16.83 -5.77
N ALA A 213 -6.76 17.36 -5.63
CA ALA A 213 -7.19 18.01 -4.39
C ALA A 213 -7.25 17.02 -3.22
N PHE A 214 -7.68 15.79 -3.48
CA PHE A 214 -7.65 14.71 -2.50
C PHE A 214 -6.21 14.31 -2.14
N ASP A 215 -5.35 14.10 -3.14
CA ASP A 215 -3.93 13.78 -2.97
C ASP A 215 -3.21 14.84 -2.12
N THR A 216 -3.50 16.13 -2.35
CA THR A 216 -2.95 17.23 -1.54
C THR A 216 -3.32 17.11 -0.06
N LYS A 217 -4.57 16.71 0.25
CA LYS A 217 -5.00 16.48 1.63
C LYS A 217 -4.34 15.23 2.22
N ALA A 218 -4.22 14.16 1.43
CA ALA A 218 -3.54 12.93 1.83
C ALA A 218 -2.06 13.19 2.17
N LEU A 219 -1.34 13.98 1.35
CA LEU A 219 0.03 14.40 1.60
C LEU A 219 0.18 15.25 2.87
N ALA A 220 -0.79 16.13 3.16
CA ALA A 220 -0.79 16.90 4.41
C ALA A 220 -0.99 16.00 5.65
N VAL A 221 -1.88 15.01 5.56
CA VAL A 221 -2.08 14.00 6.61
C VAL A 221 -0.85 13.12 6.75
N GLU A 222 -0.25 12.68 5.64
CA GLU A 222 0.99 11.90 5.61
C GLU A 222 2.13 12.66 6.30
N LEU A 223 2.30 13.96 6.00
CA LEU A 223 3.28 14.80 6.67
C LEU A 223 3.03 14.90 8.17
N LEU A 224 1.78 15.12 8.59
CA LEU A 224 1.42 15.21 10.00
C LEU A 224 1.70 13.90 10.74
N VAL A 225 1.28 12.76 10.18
CA VAL A 225 1.53 11.44 10.75
C VAL A 225 3.03 11.13 10.76
N LEU A 226 3.78 11.55 9.75
CA LEU A 226 5.23 11.40 9.69
C LEU A 226 5.92 12.23 10.79
N VAL A 227 5.47 13.46 11.04
CA VAL A 227 5.99 14.28 12.15
C VAL A 227 5.68 13.61 13.49
N LEU A 228 4.44 13.12 13.70
CA LEU A 228 4.07 12.38 14.91
C LEU A 228 4.92 11.11 15.08
N PHE A 229 5.18 10.38 14.00
CA PHE A 229 6.07 9.23 13.97
C PHE A 229 7.48 9.63 14.44
N ILE A 230 8.08 10.66 13.84
CA ILE A 230 9.43 11.13 14.19
C ILE A 230 9.51 11.57 15.66
N VAL A 231 8.52 12.35 16.12
CA VAL A 231 8.47 12.83 17.51
C VAL A 231 8.31 11.67 18.49
N SER A 232 7.51 10.66 18.17
CA SER A 232 7.29 9.49 19.03
C SER A 232 8.54 8.64 19.25
N LEU A 233 9.53 8.72 18.35
CA LEU A 233 10.80 8.00 18.49
C LEU A 233 11.71 8.59 19.60
N GLY A 234 11.44 9.81 20.09
CA GLY A 234 12.13 10.38 21.25
C GLY A 234 13.66 10.36 21.16
N SER A 235 14.33 9.77 22.16
CA SER A 235 15.80 9.68 22.23
C SER A 235 16.43 8.71 21.21
N VAL A 236 15.63 7.89 20.51
CA VAL A 236 16.08 7.02 19.41
C VAL A 236 16.39 7.84 18.14
N ASN A 237 16.18 9.17 18.18
CA ASN A 237 16.48 10.11 17.11
C ASN A 237 17.96 10.06 16.62
N ARG A 238 18.90 9.45 17.36
CA ARG A 238 20.27 9.21 16.88
C ARG A 238 20.34 8.33 15.62
N VAL A 239 19.32 7.51 15.36
CA VAL A 239 19.20 6.70 14.14
C VAL A 239 19.04 7.57 12.88
N TRP A 240 18.65 8.84 13.03
CA TRP A 240 18.56 9.80 11.93
C TRP A 240 19.90 10.38 11.49
N VAL A 241 20.97 10.14 12.25
CA VAL A 241 22.36 10.42 11.84
C VAL A 241 22.89 9.27 10.98
N SER A 242 22.02 8.69 10.15
CA SER A 242 22.34 7.62 9.20
C SER A 242 21.86 8.00 7.81
N VAL A 243 22.38 7.30 6.79
CA VAL A 243 21.96 7.49 5.39
C VAL A 243 20.44 7.35 5.24
N TRP A 244 19.79 6.48 6.03
CA TRP A 244 18.35 6.26 5.98
C TRP A 244 17.53 7.41 6.56
N GLY A 245 18.05 8.10 7.57
CA GLY A 245 17.47 9.36 8.05
C GLY A 245 17.50 10.45 7.00
N LEU A 246 18.60 10.54 6.24
CA LEU A 246 18.73 11.48 5.11
C LEU A 246 17.78 11.11 3.97
N VAL A 247 17.65 9.82 3.62
CA VAL A 247 16.68 9.36 2.62
C VAL A 247 15.25 9.72 3.03
N LEU A 248 14.91 9.59 4.31
CA LEU A 248 13.57 9.98 4.78
C LEU A 248 13.39 11.50 4.75
N LEU A 249 14.34 12.29 5.24
CA LEU A 249 14.22 13.75 5.23
C LEU A 249 14.24 14.34 3.81
N VAL A 250 15.25 14.03 3.01
CA VAL A 250 15.41 14.62 1.67
C VAL A 250 14.50 13.92 0.67
N GLY A 251 14.48 12.59 0.68
CA GLY A 251 13.71 11.78 -0.26
C GLY A 251 12.21 11.80 0.01
N VAL A 252 11.79 11.48 1.24
CA VAL A 252 10.36 11.41 1.57
C VAL A 252 9.79 12.80 1.85
N VAL A 253 10.35 13.56 2.80
CA VAL A 253 9.79 14.89 3.14
C VAL A 253 10.02 15.88 1.99
N GLY A 254 11.26 16.00 1.51
CA GLY A 254 11.60 16.93 0.44
C GLY A 254 10.94 16.58 -0.89
N PHE A 255 11.31 15.44 -1.49
CA PHE A 255 10.82 15.04 -2.81
C PHE A 255 9.45 14.40 -2.80
N GLY A 256 9.11 13.61 -1.79
CA GLY A 256 7.85 12.86 -1.73
C GLY A 256 6.63 13.68 -1.31
N ILE A 257 6.82 14.74 -0.51
CA ILE A 257 5.72 15.51 0.09
C ILE A 257 5.80 16.99 -0.29
N LEU A 258 6.87 17.69 0.09
CA LEU A 258 6.95 19.14 -0.07
C LEU A 258 7.02 19.58 -1.54
N ALA A 259 7.78 18.87 -2.37
CA ALA A 259 7.88 19.17 -3.80
C ALA A 259 6.53 18.98 -4.53
N PRO A 260 5.80 17.85 -4.39
CA PRO A 260 4.44 17.70 -4.93
C PRO A 260 3.47 18.76 -4.44
N LEU A 261 3.45 19.07 -3.13
CA LEU A 261 2.60 20.13 -2.58
C LEU A 261 2.90 21.48 -3.23
N ARG A 262 4.18 21.82 -3.43
CA ARG A 262 4.60 23.04 -4.13
C ARG A 262 4.16 23.02 -5.60
N LEU A 263 4.27 21.89 -6.29
CA LEU A 263 3.84 21.76 -7.68
C LEU A 263 2.32 21.93 -7.82
N HIS A 264 1.52 21.39 -6.88
CA HIS A 264 0.07 21.60 -6.84
C HIS A 264 -0.29 23.07 -6.61
N LEU A 265 0.39 23.75 -5.67
CA LEU A 265 0.21 25.19 -5.43
C LEU A 265 0.54 26.03 -6.67
N GLN A 266 1.55 25.62 -7.45
CA GLN A 266 1.97 26.30 -8.67
C GLN A 266 1.17 25.90 -9.92
N ARG A 267 0.13 25.06 -9.80
CA ARG A 267 -0.66 24.52 -10.92
C ARG A 267 0.20 23.89 -12.02
N ARG A 268 1.30 23.23 -11.64
CA ARG A 268 2.23 22.53 -12.55
C ARG A 268 1.63 21.18 -13.00
N PRO A 269 2.22 20.51 -14.01
CA PRO A 269 1.67 19.26 -14.54
C PRO A 269 1.52 18.18 -13.46
N LEU A 270 0.28 17.70 -13.27
CA LEU A 270 -0.07 16.70 -12.26
C LEU A 270 0.79 15.42 -12.35
N ALA A 271 1.19 15.05 -13.56
CA ALA A 271 2.04 13.88 -13.78
C ALA A 271 3.44 13.99 -13.12
N SER A 272 4.00 15.20 -13.02
CA SER A 272 5.31 15.38 -12.39
C SER A 272 5.22 15.25 -10.86
N ALA A 273 4.19 15.82 -10.27
CA ALA A 273 3.88 15.66 -8.84
C ALA A 273 3.62 14.19 -8.51
N ALA A 274 2.79 13.50 -9.31
CA ALA A 274 2.49 12.08 -9.11
C ALA A 274 3.75 11.18 -9.16
N LYS A 275 4.69 11.43 -10.08
CA LYS A 275 5.96 10.68 -10.13
C LYS A 275 6.78 10.86 -8.86
N LEU A 276 6.82 12.09 -8.33
CA LEU A 276 7.53 12.41 -7.09
C LEU A 276 6.86 11.77 -5.87
N VAL A 277 5.53 11.76 -5.80
CA VAL A 277 4.77 11.06 -4.73
C VAL A 277 5.05 9.55 -4.77
N LEU A 278 5.05 8.92 -5.96
CA LEU A 278 5.41 7.50 -6.10
C LEU A 278 6.84 7.22 -5.65
N LEU A 279 7.80 8.08 -6.03
CA LEU A 279 9.18 7.96 -5.59
C LEU A 279 9.29 8.10 -4.07
N GLY A 280 8.67 9.13 -3.49
CA GLY A 280 8.64 9.37 -2.05
C GLY A 280 8.04 8.20 -1.27
N GLY A 281 6.91 7.67 -1.75
CA GLY A 281 6.27 6.50 -1.15
C GLY A 281 7.15 5.24 -1.20
N PHE A 282 7.88 5.02 -2.30
CA PHE A 282 8.86 3.93 -2.39
C PHE A 282 10.02 4.13 -1.41
N LEU A 283 10.61 5.33 -1.39
CA LEU A 283 11.69 5.70 -0.48
C LEU A 283 11.26 5.59 0.99
N LEU A 284 9.99 5.84 1.31
CA LEU A 284 9.46 5.64 2.65
C LEU A 284 9.49 4.17 3.05
N ARG A 285 9.03 3.23 2.20
CA ARG A 285 9.11 1.79 2.51
C ARG A 285 10.56 1.35 2.65
N LEU A 286 11.40 1.82 1.75
CA LEU A 286 12.81 1.47 1.71
C LEU A 286 13.55 1.97 2.97
N ALA A 287 13.39 3.23 3.34
CA ALA A 287 13.94 3.79 4.56
C ALA A 287 13.37 3.08 5.80
N THR A 288 12.06 2.84 5.85
CA THR A 288 11.44 2.16 7.00
C THR A 288 11.98 0.74 7.18
N ILE A 289 12.26 0.01 6.11
CA ILE A 289 12.81 -1.35 6.21
C ILE A 289 14.30 -1.32 6.58
N PHE A 290 15.11 -0.51 5.91
CA PHE A 290 16.55 -0.53 6.13
C PHE A 290 17.03 0.26 7.37
N VAL A 291 16.19 1.12 7.95
CA VAL A 291 16.55 1.85 9.18
C VAL A 291 16.89 0.90 10.33
N SER A 292 16.32 -0.31 10.34
CA SER A 292 16.57 -1.31 11.39
C SER A 292 17.87 -2.09 11.18
N GLU A 293 18.40 -2.16 9.95
CA GLU A 293 19.69 -2.78 9.63
C GLU A 293 20.88 -1.89 10.01
N GLY A 294 20.70 -0.56 9.97
CA GLY A 294 21.74 0.40 10.40
C GLY A 294 22.16 0.25 11.86
N ILE A 295 21.37 -0.46 12.67
CA ILE A 295 21.63 -0.73 14.09
C ILE A 295 22.75 -1.77 14.26
N GLU A 296 22.90 -2.73 13.35
CA GLU A 296 24.01 -3.70 13.39
C GLU A 296 25.36 -3.00 13.14
N HIS A 297 25.41 -2.02 12.24
CA HIS A 297 26.61 -1.21 12.04
C HIS A 297 26.96 -0.34 13.25
N TYR A 298 25.97 0.16 13.99
CA TYR A 298 26.22 0.90 15.23
C TYR A 298 26.81 0.00 16.32
N ARG A 299 26.36 -1.27 16.45
CA ARG A 299 26.97 -2.24 17.39
C ARG A 299 28.43 -2.50 17.10
N VAL A 300 28.74 -2.81 15.83
CA VAL A 300 30.11 -3.08 15.39
C VAL A 300 31.03 -1.87 15.58
N THR A 301 30.55 -0.65 15.33
CA THR A 301 31.34 0.58 15.51
C THR A 301 31.43 1.04 16.97
N ALA A 302 30.45 0.73 17.81
CA ALA A 302 30.45 1.03 19.24
C ALA A 302 31.14 -0.06 20.10
N GLY A 303 31.62 -1.15 19.49
CA GLY A 303 32.30 -2.24 20.20
C GLY A 303 31.39 -3.06 21.12
N MET A 304 30.10 -3.17 20.77
CA MET A 304 29.08 -3.91 21.53
C MET A 304 28.57 -5.14 20.77
#